data_AF-A0A5D6W7A9-F1
#
_entry.id   AF-A0A5D6W7A9-F1
#
_cell.length_a   1.000
_cell.length_b   1.000
_cell.length_c   1.000
_cell.angle_alpha   90.00
_cell.angle_beta   90.00
_cell.angle_gamma   90.00
#
_symmetry.space_group_name_H-M   'P 1'
#
loop_
_entity.id
_entity.type
_entity.pdbx_description
1 polymer ?
#
loop_
_entity_poly.entity_id
_entity_poly.type
_entity_poly.pdbx_seq_one_letter_code
_entity_poly.pdbx_strand_id
1 'polypeptide(L)'
;MTDKQIDLSPAEAQRMTRNIQALQKRLRDMHAMRDDINKALARVTEDNLSLALTQKKNLKSLSREYDKLSQDVKCLDPFDAAQILEEEYNYILTIGNVLETTRELKKTASLNNTDRDAILGGLIQFYHGLRQELTSAQTARENQQLNVTAQ
;
A
#
# COMPACT_ATOMS: atom_id res chain seq x y z
N MET A 1 -34.50 18.78 -8.82
CA MET A 1 -33.46 17.75 -8.59
C MET A 1 -34.17 16.61 -7.89
N THR A 2 -34.51 15.55 -8.62
CA THR A 2 -35.23 14.40 -8.05
C THR A 2 -34.22 13.55 -7.30
N ASP A 3 -34.27 13.59 -5.98
CA ASP A 3 -33.78 12.52 -5.13
C ASP A 3 -34.42 11.22 -5.63
N LYS A 4 -33.68 10.47 -6.44
CA LYS A 4 -34.02 9.07 -6.70
C LYS A 4 -33.76 8.35 -5.38
N GLN A 5 -34.78 8.34 -4.53
CA GLN A 5 -34.89 7.42 -3.42
C GLN A 5 -34.80 6.02 -4.04
N ILE A 6 -33.62 5.40 -3.97
CA ILE A 6 -33.42 4.05 -4.48
C ILE A 6 -34.20 3.16 -3.52
N ASP A 7 -35.40 2.78 -3.93
CA ASP A 7 -36.27 1.87 -3.19
C ASP A 7 -35.70 0.45 -3.34
N LEU A 8 -34.57 0.21 -2.67
CA LEU A 8 -33.92 -1.10 -2.63
C LEU A 8 -34.86 -2.05 -1.89
N SER A 9 -35.14 -3.20 -2.47
CA SER A 9 -35.81 -4.25 -1.73
C SER A 9 -34.97 -4.61 -0.48
N PRO A 10 -35.58 -5.09 0.62
CA PRO A 10 -34.84 -5.49 1.82
C PRO A 10 -33.71 -6.49 1.52
N ALA A 11 -33.88 -7.35 0.51
CA ALA A 11 -32.87 -8.29 0.06
C ALA A 11 -31.67 -7.60 -0.62
N GLU A 12 -31.91 -6.58 -1.45
CA GLU A 12 -30.85 -5.81 -2.11
C GLU A 12 -30.09 -4.93 -1.12
N ALA A 13 -30.80 -4.29 -0.18
CA ALA A 13 -30.18 -3.55 0.92
C ALA A 13 -29.27 -4.46 1.76
N GLN A 14 -29.74 -5.65 2.14
CA GLN A 14 -28.94 -6.60 2.90
C GLN A 14 -27.73 -7.15 2.10
N ARG A 15 -27.87 -7.30 0.78
CA ARG A 15 -26.75 -7.69 -0.09
C ARG A 15 -25.72 -6.57 -0.18
N MET A 16 -26.16 -5.34 -0.34
CA MET A 16 -25.30 -4.15 -0.38
C MET A 16 -24.50 -4.01 0.92
N THR A 17 -25.16 -4.11 2.08
CA THR A 17 -24.48 -4.07 3.39
C THR A 17 -23.40 -5.15 3.50
N ARG A 18 -23.68 -6.39 3.08
CA ARG A 18 -22.69 -7.48 3.09
C ARG A 18 -21.51 -7.20 2.18
N ASN A 19 -21.75 -6.66 0.98
CA ASN A 19 -20.68 -6.30 0.04
C ASN A 19 -19.79 -5.19 0.61
N ILE A 20 -20.40 -4.14 1.20
CA ILE A 20 -19.66 -3.04 1.83
C ILE A 20 -18.81 -3.56 3.00
N GLN A 21 -19.34 -4.43 3.85
CA GLN A 21 -18.59 -5.02 4.96
C GLN A 21 -17.41 -5.88 4.47
N ALA A 22 -17.61 -6.66 3.40
CA ALA A 22 -16.55 -7.45 2.79
C ALA A 22 -15.46 -6.55 2.19
N LEU A 23 -15.84 -5.49 1.48
CA LEU A 23 -14.92 -4.50 0.92
C LEU A 23 -14.10 -3.81 2.03
N GLN A 24 -14.76 -3.31 3.07
CA GLN A 24 -14.08 -2.69 4.21
C GLN A 24 -13.11 -3.66 4.89
N LYS A 25 -13.48 -4.94 5.03
CA LYS A 25 -12.57 -5.95 5.56
C LYS A 25 -11.36 -6.15 4.66
N ARG A 26 -11.55 -6.26 3.34
CA ARG A 26 -10.43 -6.43 2.41
C ARG A 26 -9.48 -5.25 2.44
N LEU A 27 -9.99 -4.02 2.46
CA LEU A 27 -9.15 -2.82 2.55
C LEU A 27 -8.30 -2.83 3.82
N ARG A 28 -8.90 -3.16 4.97
CA ARG A 28 -8.12 -3.31 6.22
C ARG A 28 -7.04 -4.37 6.11
N ASP A 29 -7.35 -5.53 5.54
CA ASP A 29 -6.39 -6.62 5.38
C ASP A 29 -5.25 -6.22 4.41
N MET A 30 -5.56 -5.53 3.32
CA MET A 30 -4.57 -5.00 2.37
C MET A 30 -3.69 -3.93 3.00
N HIS A 31 -4.27 -2.98 3.76
CA HIS A 31 -3.51 -1.96 4.47
C HIS A 31 -2.59 -2.57 5.52
N ALA A 32 -3.00 -3.63 6.21
CA ALA A 32 -2.10 -4.38 7.10
C ALA A 32 -0.92 -5.02 6.33
N MET A 33 -1.17 -5.58 5.14
CA MET A 33 -0.10 -6.09 4.27
C MET A 33 0.85 -4.98 3.79
N ARG A 34 0.33 -3.79 3.46
CA ARG A 34 1.14 -2.61 3.12
C ARG A 34 2.02 -2.20 4.30
N ASP A 35 1.45 -2.14 5.50
CA ASP A 35 2.17 -1.81 6.73
C ASP A 35 3.31 -2.79 7.01
N ASP A 36 3.08 -4.09 6.82
CA ASP A 36 4.12 -5.10 7.02
C ASP A 36 5.25 -4.99 6.00
N ILE A 37 4.91 -4.74 4.72
CA ILE A 37 5.91 -4.45 3.67
C ILE A 37 6.69 -3.19 4.04
N ASN A 38 6.00 -2.11 4.43
CA ASN A 38 6.62 -0.83 4.78
C ASN A 38 7.59 -0.98 5.95
N LYS A 39 7.19 -1.67 7.03
CA LYS A 39 8.05 -1.96 8.17
C LYS A 39 9.28 -2.77 7.78
N ALA A 40 9.13 -3.75 6.89
CA ALA A 40 10.25 -4.54 6.41
C ALA A 40 11.21 -3.71 5.53
N LEU A 41 10.67 -2.89 4.62
CA LEU A 41 11.46 -2.02 3.75
C LEU A 41 12.14 -0.88 4.51
N ALA A 42 11.55 -0.39 5.59
CA ALA A 42 12.16 0.63 6.45
C ALA A 42 13.47 0.16 7.11
N ARG A 43 13.70 -1.15 7.21
CA ARG A 43 14.95 -1.75 7.73
C ARG A 43 16.06 -1.82 6.67
N VAL A 44 15.75 -1.48 5.42
CA VAL A 44 16.72 -1.52 4.33
C VAL A 44 17.66 -0.32 4.44
N THR A 45 18.96 -0.61 4.46
CA THR A 45 20.07 0.35 4.46
C THR A 45 20.94 0.11 3.23
N GLU A 46 21.91 1.00 3.02
CA GLU A 46 22.91 0.86 1.97
C GLU A 46 23.65 -0.49 2.05
N ASP A 47 24.03 -0.91 3.25
CA ASP A 47 24.77 -2.16 3.49
C ASP A 47 23.96 -3.43 3.20
N ASN A 48 22.63 -3.33 3.15
CA ASN A 48 21.76 -4.51 3.13
C ASN A 48 20.64 -4.46 2.08
N LEU A 49 20.78 -3.69 1.00
CA LEU A 49 19.76 -3.52 -0.07
C LEU A 49 19.05 -4.81 -0.52
N SER A 50 19.77 -5.94 -0.55
CA SER A 50 19.19 -7.24 -0.90
C SER A 50 18.03 -7.67 0.02
N LEU A 51 17.94 -7.13 1.24
CA LEU A 51 16.84 -7.33 2.17
C LEU A 51 15.50 -6.90 1.56
N ALA A 52 15.47 -5.85 0.73
CA ALA A 52 14.24 -5.43 0.05
C ALA A 52 13.66 -6.57 -0.82
N LEU A 53 14.52 -7.36 -1.48
CA LEU A 53 14.09 -8.44 -2.37
C LEU A 53 13.37 -9.58 -1.65
N THR A 54 13.46 -9.66 -0.31
CA THR A 54 12.67 -10.61 0.50
C THR A 54 11.17 -10.31 0.43
N GLN A 55 10.80 -9.07 0.11
CA GLN A 55 9.40 -8.62 0.05
C GLN A 55 8.70 -8.98 -1.26
N LYS A 56 9.39 -9.58 -2.24
CA LYS A 56 8.77 -9.98 -3.52
C LYS A 56 7.55 -10.88 -3.37
N LYS A 57 7.58 -11.83 -2.43
CA LYS A 57 6.44 -12.72 -2.17
C LYS A 57 5.28 -11.98 -1.51
N ASN A 58 5.58 -11.02 -0.64
CA ASN A 58 4.58 -10.19 0.02
C ASN A 58 3.90 -9.26 -0.99
N LEU A 59 4.67 -8.60 -1.85
CA LEU A 59 4.14 -7.79 -2.94
C LEU A 59 3.25 -8.61 -3.89
N LYS A 60 3.69 -9.81 -4.29
CA LYS A 60 2.87 -10.70 -5.12
C LYS A 60 1.55 -11.09 -4.44
N SER A 61 1.58 -11.26 -3.12
CA SER A 61 0.36 -11.57 -2.35
C SER A 61 -0.56 -10.35 -2.30
N LEU A 62 -0.01 -9.15 -2.09
CA LEU A 62 -0.76 -7.90 -2.16
C LEU A 62 -1.39 -7.67 -3.54
N SER A 63 -0.67 -7.92 -4.64
CA SER A 63 -1.23 -7.85 -6.00
C SER A 63 -2.41 -8.79 -6.21
N ARG A 64 -2.38 -10.00 -5.62
CA ARG A 64 -3.52 -10.93 -5.68
C ARG A 64 -4.72 -10.43 -4.89
N GLU A 65 -4.49 -9.73 -3.78
CA GLU A 65 -5.58 -9.10 -3.03
C GLU A 65 -6.16 -7.90 -3.77
N TYR A 66 -5.32 -7.14 -4.49
CA TYR A 66 -5.78 -6.10 -5.40
C TYR A 66 -6.68 -6.66 -6.52
N ASP A 67 -6.32 -7.80 -7.12
CA ASP A 67 -7.18 -8.46 -8.13
C ASP A 67 -8.58 -8.77 -7.55
N LYS A 68 -8.65 -9.19 -6.29
CA LYS A 68 -9.93 -9.43 -5.60
C LYS A 68 -10.65 -8.12 -5.26
N LEU A 69 -9.91 -7.10 -4.82
CA LEU A 69 -10.45 -5.76 -4.55
C LEU A 69 -11.15 -5.19 -5.78
N SER A 70 -10.57 -5.36 -6.97
CA SER A 70 -11.16 -4.93 -8.25
C SER A 70 -12.56 -5.51 -8.51
N GLN A 71 -12.88 -6.66 -7.91
CA GLN A 71 -14.21 -7.26 -7.98
C GLN A 71 -15.14 -6.74 -6.88
N ASP A 72 -14.61 -6.52 -5.68
CA ASP A 72 -15.41 -6.12 -4.51
C ASP A 72 -15.85 -4.64 -4.59
N VAL A 73 -15.08 -3.77 -5.23
CA VAL A 73 -15.45 -2.35 -5.42
C VAL A 73 -16.64 -2.16 -6.37
N LYS A 74 -17.11 -3.21 -7.06
CA LYS A 74 -18.30 -3.14 -7.93
C LYS A 74 -19.60 -2.77 -7.19
N CYS A 75 -19.58 -2.81 -5.85
CA CYS A 75 -20.68 -2.32 -5.02
C CYS A 75 -20.65 -0.80 -4.81
N LEU A 76 -19.62 -0.10 -5.25
CA LEU A 76 -19.52 1.36 -5.19
C LEU A 76 -19.88 1.98 -6.53
N ASP A 77 -20.06 3.31 -6.53
CA ASP A 77 -20.12 4.03 -7.80
C ASP A 77 -18.72 4.03 -8.47
N PRO A 78 -18.65 4.19 -9.81
CA PRO A 78 -17.38 4.10 -10.53
C PRO A 78 -16.31 5.10 -10.09
N PHE A 79 -16.70 6.29 -9.61
CA PHE A 79 -15.78 7.31 -9.14
C PHE A 79 -15.15 6.91 -7.80
N ASP A 80 -15.95 6.52 -6.82
CA ASP A 80 -15.46 6.01 -5.53
C ASP A 80 -14.61 4.74 -5.72
N ALA A 81 -15.04 3.83 -6.60
CA ALA A 81 -14.28 2.63 -6.92
C ALA A 81 -12.92 2.95 -7.55
N ALA A 82 -12.87 3.93 -8.46
CA ALA A 82 -11.63 4.33 -9.12
C ALA A 82 -10.62 4.91 -8.12
N GLN A 83 -11.07 5.76 -7.20
CA GLN A 83 -10.19 6.35 -6.18
C GLN A 83 -9.52 5.28 -5.31
N ILE A 84 -10.30 4.29 -4.86
CA ILE A 84 -9.78 3.18 -4.05
C ILE A 84 -8.78 2.34 -4.85
N LEU A 85 -9.11 1.99 -6.09
CA LEU A 85 -8.24 1.16 -6.92
C LEU A 85 -6.95 1.88 -7.30
N GLU A 86 -7.02 3.17 -7.63
CA GLU A 86 -5.85 3.96 -8.01
C GLU A 86 -4.82 4.02 -6.87
N GLU A 87 -5.26 4.27 -5.62
CA GLU A 87 -4.34 4.32 -4.48
C GLU A 87 -3.60 2.99 -4.30
N GLU A 88 -4.33 1.88 -4.29
CA GLU A 88 -3.76 0.55 -4.08
C GLU A 88 -2.84 0.13 -5.24
N TYR A 89 -3.22 0.46 -6.48
CA TYR A 89 -2.40 0.21 -7.65
C TYR A 89 -1.10 1.01 -7.61
N ASN A 90 -1.17 2.32 -7.31
CA ASN A 90 0.00 3.19 -7.24
C ASN A 90 0.99 2.75 -6.17
N TYR A 91 0.49 2.26 -5.02
CA TYR A 91 1.35 1.67 -4.00
C TYR A 91 2.07 0.42 -4.54
N ILE A 92 1.34 -0.54 -5.12
CA ILE A 92 1.90 -1.79 -5.66
C ILE A 92 2.95 -1.49 -6.74
N LEU A 93 2.66 -0.55 -7.64
CA LEU A 93 3.57 -0.13 -8.71
C LEU A 93 4.86 0.47 -8.14
N THR A 94 4.74 1.39 -7.18
CA THR A 94 5.90 2.03 -6.53
C THR A 94 6.81 1.00 -5.88
N ILE A 95 6.26 0.09 -5.06
CA ILE A 95 7.05 -0.96 -4.42
C ILE A 95 7.62 -1.92 -5.47
N GLY A 96 6.85 -2.28 -6.49
CA GLY A 96 7.32 -3.10 -7.61
C GLY A 96 8.56 -2.52 -8.27
N ASN A 97 8.53 -1.23 -8.59
CA ASN A 97 9.66 -0.51 -9.19
C ASN A 97 10.87 -0.49 -8.26
N VAL A 98 10.70 -0.19 -6.98
CA VAL A 98 11.79 -0.21 -5.98
C VAL A 98 12.47 -1.58 -5.91
N LEU A 99 11.69 -2.67 -5.87
CA LEU A 99 12.22 -4.02 -5.83
C LEU A 99 12.91 -4.43 -7.13
N GLU A 100 12.39 -3.96 -8.27
CA GLU A 100 12.95 -4.18 -9.59
C GLU A 100 14.30 -3.45 -9.74
N THR A 101 14.33 -2.17 -9.43
CA THR A 101 15.56 -1.35 -9.43
C THR A 101 16.62 -1.94 -8.50
N THR A 102 16.23 -2.39 -7.31
CA THR A 102 17.16 -3.07 -6.37
C THR A 102 17.72 -4.36 -6.97
N ARG A 103 16.90 -5.13 -7.72
CA ARG A 103 17.35 -6.35 -8.38
C ARG A 103 18.36 -6.04 -9.49
N GLU A 104 18.06 -5.05 -10.33
CA GLU A 104 18.94 -4.70 -11.44
C GLU A 104 20.27 -4.13 -10.94
N LEU A 105 20.27 -3.29 -9.89
CA LEU A 105 21.49 -2.87 -9.20
C LEU A 105 22.30 -4.06 -8.66
N LYS A 106 21.66 -5.10 -8.14
CA LYS A 106 22.40 -6.28 -7.68
C LYS A 106 23.10 -7.01 -8.83
N LYS A 107 22.45 -7.10 -10.00
CA LYS A 107 23.03 -7.77 -11.18
C LYS A 107 24.21 -7.02 -11.78
N THR A 108 24.15 -5.69 -11.77
CA THR A 108 25.20 -4.82 -12.33
C THR A 108 26.27 -4.43 -11.32
N ALA A 109 26.37 -5.13 -10.17
CA ALA A 109 27.25 -4.78 -9.07
C ALA A 109 28.75 -4.74 -9.42
N SER A 110 29.17 -5.46 -10.46
CA SER A 110 30.56 -5.47 -10.94
C SER A 110 30.89 -4.32 -11.90
N LEU A 111 29.91 -3.49 -12.27
CA LEU A 111 30.08 -2.40 -13.23
C LEU A 111 30.13 -1.06 -12.49
N ASN A 112 31.30 -0.41 -12.48
CA ASN A 112 31.43 0.96 -11.98
C ASN A 112 30.88 1.93 -13.03
N ASN A 113 29.78 2.61 -12.71
CA ASN A 113 29.18 3.65 -13.55
C ASN A 113 28.50 4.68 -12.64
N THR A 114 28.70 5.97 -12.91
CA THR A 114 28.02 7.11 -12.26
C THR A 114 26.50 6.94 -12.18
N ASP A 115 25.88 6.32 -13.19
CA ASP A 115 24.44 6.04 -13.19
C ASP A 115 24.03 5.10 -12.04
N ARG A 116 24.91 4.17 -11.68
CA ARG A 116 24.68 3.21 -10.58
C ARG A 116 24.59 3.94 -9.24
N ASP A 117 25.51 4.86 -8.99
CA ASP A 117 25.57 5.61 -7.74
C ASP A 117 24.36 6.54 -7.60
N ALA A 118 23.90 7.14 -8.71
CA ALA A 118 22.67 7.93 -8.72
C ALA A 118 21.43 7.08 -8.39
N ILE A 119 21.30 5.89 -8.99
CA ILE A 119 20.17 4.97 -8.70
C ILE A 119 20.23 4.48 -7.25
N LEU A 120 21.42 4.12 -6.76
CA LEU A 120 21.64 3.73 -5.37
C LEU A 120 21.22 4.85 -4.40
N GLY A 121 21.67 6.08 -4.66
CA GLY A 121 21.28 7.26 -3.89
C GLY A 121 19.75 7.47 -3.87
N GLY A 122 19.09 7.32 -5.01
CA GLY A 122 17.63 7.42 -5.10
C GLY A 122 16.90 6.35 -4.28
N LEU A 123 17.36 5.11 -4.29
CA LEU A 123 16.79 4.04 -3.45
C LEU A 123 17.00 4.31 -1.96
N ILE A 124 18.20 4.76 -1.58
CA ILE A 124 18.50 5.11 -0.19
C ILE A 124 17.56 6.23 0.27
N GLN A 125 17.39 7.29 -0.53
CA GLN A 125 16.44 8.37 -0.24
C GLN A 125 15.01 7.86 -0.08
N PHE A 126 14.55 6.95 -0.94
CA PHE A 126 13.25 6.31 -0.80
C PHE A 126 13.09 5.61 0.57
N TYR A 127 14.06 4.78 0.97
CA TYR A 127 13.99 4.08 2.26
C TYR A 127 14.09 5.05 3.46
N HIS A 128 14.83 6.15 3.33
CA HIS A 128 14.85 7.21 4.35
C HIS A 128 13.50 7.92 4.48
N GLY A 129 12.88 8.30 3.36
CA GLY A 129 11.55 8.89 3.35
C GLY A 129 10.53 7.97 4.02
N LEU A 130 10.53 6.69 3.66
CA LEU A 130 9.64 5.69 4.26
C LEU A 130 9.81 5.58 5.79
N ARG A 131 11.06 5.61 6.29
CA ARG A 131 11.31 5.63 7.74
C ARG A 131 10.74 6.87 8.42
N GLN A 132 10.87 8.04 7.79
CA GLN A 132 10.34 9.29 8.31
C GLN A 132 8.81 9.29 8.34
N GLU A 133 8.18 8.78 7.29
CA GLU A 133 6.71 8.62 7.21
C GLU A 133 6.20 7.69 8.33
N LEU A 134 6.82 6.51 8.50
CA LEU A 134 6.43 5.57 9.56
C LEU A 134 6.61 6.17 10.97
N THR A 135 7.70 6.90 11.18
CA THR A 135 7.95 7.59 12.45
C THR A 135 6.89 8.65 12.71
N SER A 136 6.55 9.44 11.69
CA SER A 136 5.54 10.50 11.79
C SER A 136 4.15 9.93 12.05
N ALA A 137 3.81 8.83 11.38
CA ALA A 137 2.54 8.12 11.58
C ALA A 137 2.45 7.52 13.00
N GLN A 138 3.55 6.98 13.54
CA GLN A 138 3.61 6.47 14.91
C GLN A 138 3.38 7.61 15.93
N THR A 139 4.12 8.72 15.80
CA THR A 139 3.95 9.91 16.65
C THR A 139 2.53 10.47 16.59
N ALA A 140 1.91 10.51 15.41
CA ALA A 140 0.53 10.97 15.25
C ALA A 140 -0.47 10.08 16.00
N ARG A 141 -0.30 8.75 15.95
CA ARG A 141 -1.14 7.79 16.69
C ARG A 141 -0.99 7.95 18.21
N GLU A 142 0.23 8.12 18.69
CA GLU A 142 0.52 8.33 20.11
C GLU A 142 -0.11 9.63 20.63
N ASN A 143 -0.01 10.73 19.88
CA ASN A 143 -0.63 12.00 20.23
C ASN A 143 -2.16 11.92 20.24
N GLN A 144 -2.77 11.17 19.32
CA GLN A 144 -4.22 10.93 19.32
C GLN A 144 -4.67 10.13 20.54
N GLN A 145 -3.93 9.11 20.96
CA GLN A 145 -4.25 8.31 22.15
C GLN A 145 -4.12 9.13 23.45
N LEU A 146 -3.10 9.97 23.56
CA LEU A 146 -2.93 10.86 24.72
C LEU A 146 -4.10 11.84 24.87
N ASN A 147 -4.62 12.38 23.77
CA ASN A 147 -5.76 13.30 23.79
C ASN A 147 -7.09 12.62 24.16
N VAL A 148 -7.29 11.34 23.81
CA VAL A 148 -8.50 10.57 24.16
C VAL A 148 -8.48 10.13 25.62
N THR A 149 -7.31 9.93 26.22
CA THR A 149 -7.18 9.51 27.63
C THR A 149 -7.22 10.69 28.61
N ALA A 150 -7.14 11.92 28.09
CA ALA A 150 -7.19 13.16 28.86
C ALA A 150 -8.59 13.82 28.89
N GLN A 151 -9.61 13.16 28.32
CA GLN A 151 -11.03 13.55 28.37
C GLN A 151 -11.82 12.58 29.24
#